data_AF-A0A9P0ZCH1-F1
#
_entry.id   AF-A0A9P0ZCH1-F1
#
_cell.length_a   1.000
_cell.length_b   1.000
_cell.length_c   1.000
_cell.angle_alpha   90.00
_cell.angle_beta   90.00
_cell.angle_gamma   90.00
#
_symmetry.space_group_name_H-M   'P 1'
#
loop_
_entity.id
_entity.type
_entity.pdbx_description
1 polymer ?
#
loop_
_entity_poly.entity_id
_entity_poly.type
_entity_poly.pdbx_seq_one_letter_code
_entity_poly.pdbx_strand_id
1 'polypeptide(L)'
;MPKKMGVNSKAEASRARKTAVESERKDREEREKEDQYWREAEGSKSRAAKKREEEAEKRAEAAAKKAEARRLAELEEQELAKSLKKPDKKVDRVSVPVPKVTEAELRRRREEEQAAIQRRAEEEKRRQGRVAEEEEYERMVLVTNTNRDDSIIEARSVDEALARMTVAENLPVDKHPEKRLKASFKV
;
A
#
# COMPACT_ATOMS: atom_id res chain seq x y z
N MET A 1 20.46 15.75 65.31
CA MET A 1 21.17 15.61 64.02
C MET A 1 20.26 16.11 62.90
N PRO A 2 20.66 17.10 62.10
CA PRO A 2 19.84 17.60 60.99
C PRO A 2 19.68 16.49 59.93
N LYS A 3 18.44 16.20 59.53
CA LYS A 3 18.15 15.25 58.46
C LYS A 3 18.77 15.79 57.16
N LYS A 4 19.49 14.95 56.42
CA LYS A 4 20.10 15.31 55.13
C LYS A 4 18.98 15.64 54.13
N MET A 5 18.62 16.90 53.99
CA MET A 5 17.63 17.42 53.02
C MET A 5 18.19 17.50 51.59
N GLY A 6 19.17 16.66 51.25
CA GLY A 6 19.77 16.60 49.92
C GLY A 6 18.93 15.69 49.03
N VAL A 7 18.32 16.27 48.01
CA VAL A 7 17.55 15.53 47.00
C VAL A 7 18.47 14.56 46.25
N ASN A 8 17.98 13.36 45.95
CA ASN A 8 18.77 12.32 45.29
C ASN A 8 19.03 12.72 43.84
N SER A 9 20.30 12.97 43.48
CA SER A 9 20.74 13.37 42.14
C SER A 9 20.20 12.49 41.00
N LYS A 10 20.05 11.17 41.22
CA LYS A 10 19.45 10.26 40.22
C LYS A 10 17.94 10.49 40.04
N ALA A 11 17.24 10.84 41.12
CA ALA A 11 15.83 11.19 41.07
C ALA A 11 15.62 12.55 40.39
N GLU A 12 16.51 13.52 40.62
CA GLU A 12 16.50 14.81 39.92
C GLU A 12 16.77 14.63 38.42
N ALA A 13 17.77 13.84 38.03
CA ALA A 13 18.05 13.55 36.63
C ALA A 13 16.87 12.83 35.93
N SER A 14 16.18 11.92 36.62
CA SER A 14 14.98 11.26 36.10
C SER A 14 13.81 12.23 35.95
N ARG A 15 13.59 13.12 36.92
CA ARG A 15 12.59 14.19 36.83
C ARG A 15 12.91 15.15 35.69
N ALA A 16 14.16 15.56 35.53
CA ALA A 16 14.61 16.43 34.44
C ALA A 16 14.38 15.82 33.05
N ARG A 17 14.61 14.50 32.89
CA ARG A 17 14.30 13.80 31.64
C ARG A 17 12.80 13.76 31.35
N LYS A 18 11.98 13.50 32.37
CA LYS A 18 10.52 13.49 32.22
C LYS A 18 9.98 14.87 31.87
N THR A 19 10.46 15.92 32.54
CA THR A 19 10.05 17.29 32.22
C THR A 19 10.51 17.73 30.84
N ALA A 20 11.70 17.30 30.38
CA ALA A 20 12.17 17.58 29.02
C ALA A 20 11.33 16.90 27.95
N VAL A 21 10.95 15.63 28.14
CA VAL A 21 10.04 14.92 27.21
C VAL A 21 8.64 15.54 27.23
N GLU A 22 8.15 15.95 28.41
CA GLU A 22 6.87 16.64 28.53
C GLU A 22 6.88 18.02 27.87
N SER A 23 7.99 18.78 27.96
CA SER A 23 8.12 20.05 27.23
C SER A 23 8.22 19.84 25.73
N GLU A 24 9.02 18.88 25.24
CA GLU A 24 9.08 18.57 23.81
C GLU A 24 7.73 18.12 23.24
N ARG A 25 6.96 17.37 24.04
CA ARG A 25 5.61 16.96 23.66
C ARG A 25 4.67 18.16 23.59
N LYS A 26 4.70 19.06 24.59
CA LYS A 26 3.89 20.28 24.58
C LYS A 26 4.27 21.20 23.42
N ASP A 27 5.57 21.40 23.18
CA ASP A 27 6.07 22.18 22.04
C ASP A 27 5.62 21.59 20.70
N ARG A 28 5.60 20.25 20.58
CA ARG A 28 5.06 19.59 19.39
C ARG A 28 3.56 19.81 19.26
N GLU A 29 2.80 19.63 20.33
CA GLU A 29 1.35 19.83 20.34
C GLU A 29 0.98 21.30 20.06
N GLU A 30 1.77 22.26 20.52
CA GLU A 30 1.59 23.69 20.23
C GLU A 30 1.91 24.01 18.78
N ARG A 31 3.01 23.49 18.23
CA ARG A 31 3.33 23.62 16.79
C ARG A 31 2.27 22.99 15.91
N GLU A 32 1.79 21.80 16.26
CA GLU A 32 0.72 21.13 15.49
C GLU A 32 -0.58 21.93 15.51
N LYS A 33 -0.93 22.56 16.64
CA LYS A 33 -2.09 23.45 16.75
C LYS A 33 -1.89 24.74 15.94
N GLU A 34 -0.70 25.33 15.96
CA GLU A 34 -0.38 26.50 15.16
C GLU A 34 -0.44 26.17 13.65
N ASP A 35 0.15 25.05 13.24
CA ASP A 35 0.08 24.55 11.86
C ASP A 35 -1.36 24.25 11.42
N GLN A 36 -2.18 23.69 12.32
CA GLN A 36 -3.60 23.46 12.06
C GLN A 36 -4.35 24.79 11.91
N TYR A 37 -4.13 25.73 12.81
CA TYR A 37 -4.71 27.07 12.75
C TYR A 37 -4.36 27.77 11.43
N TRP A 38 -3.09 27.70 11.00
CA TRP A 38 -2.66 28.26 9.72
C TRP A 38 -3.27 27.54 8.52
N ARG A 39 -3.39 26.22 8.56
CA ARG A 39 -4.06 25.44 7.50
C ARG A 39 -5.55 25.76 7.39
N GLU A 40 -6.24 25.93 8.52
CA GLU A 40 -7.64 26.30 8.55
C GLU A 40 -7.85 27.75 8.07
N ALA A 41 -6.95 28.66 8.45
CA ALA A 41 -6.97 30.06 8.01
C ALA A 41 -6.67 30.23 6.51
N GLU A 42 -5.82 29.37 5.93
CA GLU A 42 -5.53 29.35 4.49
C GLU A 42 -6.71 28.84 3.66
N GLY A 43 -7.65 28.12 4.29
CA GLY A 43 -8.87 27.62 3.68
C GLY A 43 -8.61 26.57 2.59
N SER A 44 -9.66 26.22 1.84
CA SER A 44 -9.51 25.24 0.77
C SER A 44 -8.66 25.79 -0.38
N LYS A 45 -7.51 25.15 -0.66
CA LYS A 45 -6.66 25.47 -1.82
C LYS A 45 -7.50 25.66 -3.08
N SER A 46 -7.26 26.76 -3.81
CA SER A 46 -7.97 27.04 -5.06
C SER A 46 -7.82 25.89 -6.06
N ARG A 47 -8.78 25.72 -6.98
CA ARG A 47 -8.73 24.69 -8.03
C ARG A 47 -7.43 24.76 -8.86
N ALA A 48 -6.87 25.96 -9.03
CA ALA A 48 -5.58 26.18 -9.70
C ALA A 48 -4.38 25.68 -8.87
N ALA A 49 -4.40 25.87 -7.56
CA ALA A 49 -3.37 25.34 -6.65
C ALA A 49 -3.42 23.80 -6.61
N LYS A 50 -4.61 23.22 -6.51
CA LYS A 50 -4.82 21.76 -6.58
C LYS A 50 -4.28 21.17 -7.88
N LYS A 51 -4.60 21.79 -9.02
CA LYS A 51 -4.11 21.34 -10.33
C LYS A 51 -2.57 21.40 -10.44
N ARG A 52 -1.93 22.41 -9.85
CA ARG A 52 -0.46 22.51 -9.82
C ARG A 52 0.18 21.45 -8.92
N GLU A 53 -0.44 21.17 -7.78
CA GLU A 53 0.01 20.12 -6.86
C GLU A 53 -0.11 18.73 -7.50
N GLU A 54 -1.24 18.42 -8.13
CA GLU A 54 -1.44 17.17 -8.88
C GLU A 54 -0.47 17.03 -10.06
N GLU A 55 -0.20 18.12 -10.80
CA GLU A 55 0.78 18.07 -11.90
C GLU A 55 2.22 17.89 -11.38
N ALA A 56 2.55 18.49 -10.23
CA ALA A 56 3.85 18.32 -9.58
C ALA A 56 4.01 16.90 -9.02
N GLU A 57 2.97 16.34 -8.40
CA GLU A 57 2.93 14.96 -7.91
C GLU A 57 3.09 13.97 -9.08
N LYS A 58 2.33 14.15 -10.16
CA LYS A 58 2.46 13.31 -11.36
C LYS A 58 3.85 13.41 -12.00
N ARG A 59 4.48 14.59 -11.98
CA ARG A 59 5.88 14.74 -12.44
C ARG A 59 6.86 14.03 -11.51
N ALA A 60 6.67 14.12 -10.20
CA ALA A 60 7.51 13.47 -9.22
C ALA A 60 7.40 11.94 -9.31
N GLU A 61 6.18 11.40 -9.45
CA GLU A 61 5.93 9.97 -9.67
C GLU A 61 6.56 9.49 -10.97
N ALA A 62 6.42 10.24 -12.07
CA ALA A 62 7.06 9.89 -13.34
C ALA A 62 8.60 9.91 -13.24
N ALA A 63 9.16 10.87 -12.49
CA ALA A 63 10.60 10.93 -12.24
C ALA A 63 11.07 9.77 -11.36
N ALA A 64 10.30 9.41 -10.33
CA ALA A 64 10.58 8.27 -9.46
C ALA A 64 10.53 6.94 -10.23
N LYS A 65 9.49 6.72 -11.03
CA LYS A 65 9.35 5.54 -11.89
C LYS A 65 10.49 5.46 -12.91
N LYS A 66 10.91 6.59 -13.48
CA LYS A 66 12.06 6.65 -14.40
C LYS A 66 13.38 6.34 -13.69
N ALA A 67 13.56 6.81 -12.45
CA ALA A 67 14.75 6.53 -11.65
C ALA A 67 14.82 5.06 -11.25
N GLU A 68 13.70 4.46 -10.86
CA GLU A 68 13.59 3.03 -10.57
C GLU A 68 13.88 2.18 -11.81
N ALA A 69 13.28 2.52 -12.96
CA ALA A 69 13.56 1.83 -14.22
C ALA A 69 15.04 1.93 -14.62
N ARG A 70 15.67 3.10 -14.41
CA ARG A 70 17.10 3.28 -14.66
C ARG A 70 17.96 2.44 -13.71
N ARG A 71 17.59 2.36 -12.43
CA ARG A 71 18.28 1.54 -11.44
C ARG A 71 18.18 0.05 -11.80
N LEU A 72 17.01 -0.40 -12.25
CA LEU A 72 16.81 -1.78 -12.67
C LEU A 72 17.65 -2.10 -13.92
N ALA A 73 17.66 -1.21 -14.91
CA ALA A 73 18.50 -1.37 -16.10
C ALA A 73 20.01 -1.40 -15.77
N GLU A 74 20.46 -0.58 -14.81
CA GLU A 74 21.85 -0.60 -14.35
C GLU A 74 22.21 -1.92 -13.65
N LEU A 75 21.28 -2.49 -12.87
CA LEU A 75 21.48 -3.81 -12.26
C LEU A 75 21.59 -4.90 -13.32
N GLU A 76 20.73 -4.88 -14.34
CA GLU A 76 20.79 -5.81 -15.48
C GLU A 76 22.12 -5.67 -16.24
N GLU A 77 22.59 -4.44 -16.50
CA GLU A 77 23.89 -4.20 -17.15
C GLU A 77 25.05 -4.72 -16.29
N GLN A 78 24.99 -4.55 -14.97
CA GLN A 78 25.99 -5.11 -14.06
C GLN A 78 25.98 -6.64 -14.04
N GLU A 79 24.81 -7.28 -14.14
CA GLU A 79 24.70 -8.74 -14.25
C GLU A 79 25.23 -9.25 -15.60
N LEU A 80 24.92 -8.54 -16.68
CA LEU A 80 25.50 -8.82 -18.00
C LEU A 80 27.02 -8.63 -17.98
N ALA A 81 27.54 -7.57 -17.35
CA ALA A 81 28.97 -7.34 -17.22
C ALA A 81 29.66 -8.42 -16.39
N LYS A 82 29.01 -8.92 -15.32
CA LYS A 82 29.51 -10.05 -14.51
C LYS A 82 29.53 -11.36 -15.32
N SER A 83 28.51 -11.62 -16.14
CA SER A 83 28.45 -12.82 -16.99
C SER A 83 29.38 -12.75 -18.21
N LEU A 84 29.64 -11.55 -18.74
CA LEU A 84 30.63 -11.28 -19.79
C LEU A 84 32.07 -11.34 -19.27
N LYS A 85 32.27 -11.15 -17.97
CA LYS A 85 33.58 -11.29 -17.33
C LYS A 85 33.93 -12.77 -17.32
N LYS A 86 34.71 -13.17 -18.33
CA LYS A 86 35.17 -14.55 -18.55
C LYS A 86 35.60 -15.15 -17.21
N PRO A 87 34.99 -16.28 -16.77
CA PRO A 87 35.48 -16.97 -15.59
C PRO A 87 36.96 -17.31 -15.83
N ASP A 88 37.78 -17.17 -14.78
CA ASP A 88 39.19 -17.50 -14.86
C ASP A 88 39.36 -18.86 -15.53
N LYS A 89 40.24 -18.93 -16.54
CA LYS A 89 40.50 -20.09 -17.42
C LYS A 89 40.88 -21.39 -16.68
N LYS A 90 40.99 -21.33 -15.35
CA LYS A 90 41.24 -22.46 -14.44
C LYS A 90 39.95 -23.11 -13.90
N VAL A 91 38.78 -22.48 -13.98
CA VAL A 91 37.48 -23.01 -13.52
C VAL A 91 36.75 -23.79 -14.63
N ASP A 92 37.02 -23.49 -15.91
CA ASP A 92 36.45 -24.20 -17.08
C ASP A 92 36.93 -25.64 -17.27
N ARG A 93 37.90 -26.10 -16.47
CA ARG A 93 38.43 -27.47 -16.58
C ARG A 93 37.45 -28.56 -16.14
N VAL A 94 36.33 -28.21 -15.50
CA VAL A 94 35.25 -29.13 -15.11
C VAL A 94 33.92 -28.62 -15.67
N SER A 95 33.91 -28.16 -16.92
CA SER A 95 32.67 -27.99 -17.67
C SER A 95 32.26 -29.35 -18.26
N VAL A 96 31.04 -29.79 -17.95
CA VAL A 96 30.42 -30.96 -18.59
C VAL A 96 30.47 -30.72 -20.11
N PRO A 97 30.94 -31.70 -20.93
CA PRO A 97 31.00 -31.53 -22.37
C PRO A 97 29.61 -31.17 -22.89
N VAL A 98 29.45 -29.92 -23.34
CA VAL A 98 28.24 -29.51 -24.05
C VAL A 98 28.18 -30.37 -25.31
N PRO A 99 27.11 -31.18 -25.50
CA PRO A 99 26.97 -31.99 -26.69
C PRO A 99 27.05 -31.10 -27.92
N LYS A 100 27.88 -31.50 -28.88
CA LYS A 100 27.95 -30.81 -30.18
C LYS A 100 26.62 -31.05 -30.89
N VAL A 101 25.72 -30.09 -30.79
CA VAL A 101 24.47 -30.08 -31.55
C VAL A 101 24.75 -29.71 -32.99
N THR A 102 24.10 -30.43 -33.89
CA THR A 102 24.19 -30.17 -35.33
C THR A 102 23.42 -28.90 -35.70
N GLU A 103 23.74 -28.28 -36.84
CA GLU A 103 23.05 -27.06 -37.29
C GLU A 103 21.53 -27.29 -37.47
N ALA A 104 21.13 -28.51 -37.83
CA ALA A 104 19.73 -28.91 -37.94
C ALA A 104 18.99 -28.89 -36.59
N GLU A 105 19.62 -29.36 -35.52
CA GLU A 105 19.05 -29.33 -34.16
C GLU A 105 18.93 -27.91 -33.62
N LEU A 106 19.89 -27.04 -33.95
CA LEU A 106 19.85 -25.61 -33.61
C LEU A 106 18.70 -24.88 -34.31
N ARG A 107 18.44 -25.18 -35.59
CA ARG A 107 17.29 -24.62 -36.32
C ARG A 107 15.98 -25.10 -35.72
N ARG A 108 15.85 -26.40 -35.44
CA ARG A 108 14.67 -26.98 -34.80
C ARG A 108 14.37 -26.36 -33.43
N ARG A 109 15.40 -26.16 -32.59
CA ARG A 109 15.24 -25.47 -31.30
C ARG A 109 14.73 -24.04 -31.45
N ARG A 110 15.28 -23.28 -32.41
CA ARG A 110 14.85 -21.90 -32.67
C ARG A 110 13.40 -21.84 -33.15
N GLU A 111 12.99 -22.77 -34.01
CA GLU A 111 11.60 -22.88 -34.47
C GLU A 111 10.66 -23.25 -33.32
N GLU A 112 11.04 -24.20 -32.46
CA GLU A 112 10.28 -24.59 -31.27
C GLU A 112 10.15 -23.44 -30.25
N GLU A 113 11.22 -22.67 -30.02
CA GLU A 113 11.22 -21.48 -29.17
C GLU A 113 10.32 -20.37 -29.74
N GLN A 114 10.42 -20.10 -31.05
CA GLN A 114 9.56 -19.11 -31.71
C GLN A 114 8.08 -19.52 -31.65
N ALA A 115 7.78 -20.80 -31.89
CA ALA A 115 6.41 -21.33 -31.78
C ALA A 115 5.87 -21.24 -30.34
N ALA A 116 6.71 -21.50 -29.33
CA ALA A 116 6.33 -21.35 -27.93
C ALA A 116 6.05 -19.89 -27.55
N ILE A 117 6.86 -18.95 -28.04
CA ILE A 117 6.65 -17.51 -27.83
C ILE A 117 5.34 -17.06 -28.49
N GLN A 118 5.07 -17.50 -29.72
CA GLN A 118 3.83 -17.17 -30.43
C GLN A 118 2.59 -17.72 -29.69
N ARG A 119 2.64 -18.97 -29.24
CA ARG A 119 1.54 -19.56 -28.44
C ARG A 119 1.29 -18.80 -27.15
N ARG A 120 2.34 -18.43 -26.42
CA ARG A 120 2.21 -17.62 -25.19
C ARG A 120 1.61 -16.24 -25.49
N ALA A 121 2.06 -15.58 -26.56
CA ALA A 121 1.52 -14.29 -26.96
C ALA A 121 0.03 -14.39 -27.38
N GLU A 122 -0.38 -15.47 -28.05
CA GLU A 122 -1.79 -15.72 -28.38
C GLU A 122 -2.64 -16.01 -27.14
N GLU A 123 -2.12 -16.79 -26.19
CA GLU A 123 -2.80 -17.05 -24.91
C GLU A 123 -2.95 -15.78 -24.06
N GLU A 124 -1.92 -14.94 -24.02
CA GLU A 124 -1.97 -13.63 -23.36
C GLU A 124 -2.99 -12.70 -24.01
N LYS A 125 -3.02 -12.62 -25.35
CA LYS A 125 -4.05 -11.85 -26.08
C LYS A 125 -5.46 -12.39 -25.80
N ARG A 126 -5.64 -13.72 -25.76
CA ARG A 126 -6.93 -14.35 -25.44
C ARG A 126 -7.35 -14.14 -23.98
N ARG A 127 -6.39 -13.99 -23.06
CA ARG A 127 -6.65 -13.65 -21.66
C ARG A 127 -7.01 -12.17 -21.52
N GLN A 128 -6.27 -11.28 -22.17
CA GLN A 128 -6.57 -9.85 -22.18
C GLN A 128 -7.95 -9.55 -22.77
N GLY A 129 -8.35 -10.23 -23.85
CA GLY A 129 -9.70 -10.07 -24.42
C GLY A 129 -10.82 -10.46 -23.47
N ARG A 130 -10.66 -11.53 -22.68
CA ARG A 130 -11.65 -11.96 -21.67
C ARG A 130 -11.77 -10.97 -20.50
N VAL A 131 -10.63 -10.49 -19.99
CA VAL A 131 -10.63 -9.52 -18.87
C VAL A 131 -11.23 -8.19 -19.31
N ALA A 132 -10.94 -7.73 -20.52
CA ALA A 132 -11.52 -6.49 -21.05
C ALA A 132 -13.04 -6.58 -21.24
N GLU A 133 -13.58 -7.74 -21.60
CA GLU A 133 -15.03 -7.96 -21.71
C GLU A 133 -15.73 -7.91 -20.35
N GLU A 134 -15.15 -8.55 -19.33
CA GLU A 134 -15.69 -8.57 -17.97
C GLU A 134 -15.66 -7.17 -17.32
N GLU A 135 -14.55 -6.43 -17.43
CA GLU A 135 -14.42 -5.08 -16.86
C GLU A 135 -15.36 -4.06 -17.51
N GLU A 136 -15.55 -4.12 -18.84
CA GLU A 136 -16.49 -3.24 -19.54
C GLU A 136 -17.96 -3.63 -19.25
N TYR A 137 -18.25 -4.92 -19.08
CA TYR A 137 -19.58 -5.37 -18.64
C TYR A 137 -19.88 -4.91 -17.21
N GLU A 138 -18.93 -5.07 -16.28
CA GLU A 138 -19.05 -4.56 -14.92
C GLU A 138 -19.26 -3.04 -14.92
N ARG A 139 -18.52 -2.29 -15.74
CA ARG A 139 -18.71 -0.83 -15.85
C ARG A 139 -20.10 -0.46 -16.38
N MET A 140 -20.66 -1.21 -17.33
CA MET A 140 -22.01 -0.96 -17.86
C MET A 140 -23.12 -1.36 -16.87
N VAL A 141 -22.92 -2.42 -16.09
CA VAL A 141 -23.93 -2.93 -15.14
C VAL A 141 -23.88 -2.20 -13.80
N LEU A 142 -22.69 -1.83 -13.30
CA LEU A 142 -22.50 -1.04 -12.08
C LEU A 142 -22.67 0.47 -12.28
N VAL A 143 -23.31 0.91 -13.37
CA VAL A 143 -23.73 2.32 -13.44
C VAL A 143 -24.82 2.54 -12.41
N THR A 144 -24.46 3.12 -11.27
CA THR A 144 -25.40 3.52 -10.22
C THR A 144 -26.43 4.46 -10.82
N ASN A 145 -27.70 4.11 -10.69
CA ASN A 145 -28.79 4.93 -11.22
C ASN A 145 -28.89 6.23 -10.42
N THR A 146 -28.28 7.29 -10.94
CA THR A 146 -28.25 8.62 -10.31
C THR A 146 -29.61 9.32 -10.28
N ASN A 147 -30.63 8.78 -10.98
CA ASN A 147 -31.99 9.32 -10.94
C ASN A 147 -32.81 8.75 -9.77
N ARG A 148 -32.25 7.83 -8.98
CA ARG A 148 -32.86 7.27 -7.78
C ARG A 148 -32.03 7.68 -6.57
N ASP A 149 -32.53 8.65 -5.81
CA ASP A 149 -31.92 9.08 -4.56
C ASP A 149 -32.19 8.02 -3.46
N ASP A 150 -31.24 7.13 -3.22
CA ASP A 150 -31.30 6.13 -2.15
C ASP A 150 -31.22 6.74 -0.73
N SER A 151 -31.06 8.07 -0.63
CA SER A 151 -31.11 8.81 0.64
C SER A 151 -32.53 8.93 1.23
N ILE A 152 -33.57 8.68 0.44
CA ILE A 152 -34.97 8.80 0.87
C ILE A 152 -35.49 7.42 1.28
N ILE A 153 -35.78 7.25 2.57
CA ILE A 153 -36.40 6.02 3.09
C ILE A 153 -37.89 6.03 2.74
N GLU A 154 -38.24 5.44 1.59
CA GLU A 154 -39.64 5.22 1.22
C GLU A 154 -40.24 4.05 2.00
N ALA A 155 -41.27 4.27 2.81
CA ALA A 155 -42.02 3.23 3.50
C ALA A 155 -43.52 3.50 3.43
N ARG A 156 -44.33 2.45 3.20
CA ARG A 156 -45.80 2.56 3.09
C ARG A 156 -46.53 2.17 4.38
N SER A 157 -45.82 1.62 5.35
CA SER A 157 -46.33 1.28 6.68
C SER A 157 -45.34 1.67 7.77
N VAL A 158 -45.84 1.79 9.01
CA VAL A 158 -45.02 2.09 10.19
C VAL A 158 -43.98 1.00 10.41
N ASP A 159 -44.36 -0.26 10.24
CA ASP A 159 -43.45 -1.41 10.41
C ASP A 159 -42.33 -1.42 9.34
N GLU A 160 -42.64 -1.03 8.10
CA GLU A 160 -41.65 -0.92 7.03
C GLU A 160 -40.68 0.25 7.27
N ALA A 161 -41.18 1.37 7.78
CA ALA A 161 -40.35 2.52 8.15
C ALA A 161 -39.39 2.16 9.28
N LEU A 162 -39.89 1.47 10.31
CA LEU A 162 -39.08 0.96 11.41
C LEU A 162 -37.99 0.00 10.90
N ALA A 163 -38.34 -0.98 10.06
CA ALA A 163 -37.37 -1.94 9.53
C ALA A 163 -36.23 -1.29 8.72
N ARG A 164 -36.53 -0.26 7.92
CA ARG A 164 -35.50 0.45 7.11
C ARG A 164 -34.68 1.44 7.92
N MET A 165 -35.24 2.03 8.98
CA MET A 165 -34.53 2.95 9.87
C MET A 165 -33.73 2.22 10.96
N THR A 166 -34.12 1.01 11.32
CA THR A 166 -33.35 0.19 12.26
C THR A 166 -32.08 -0.29 11.59
N VAL A 167 -30.95 0.34 11.92
CA VAL A 167 -29.65 -0.31 11.80
C VAL A 167 -29.72 -1.49 12.75
N ALA A 168 -29.86 -2.70 12.22
CA ALA A 168 -29.94 -3.89 13.06
C ALA A 168 -28.75 -3.87 14.02
N GLU A 169 -29.01 -3.68 15.33
CA GLU A 169 -28.06 -3.90 16.40
C GLU A 169 -27.84 -5.41 16.50
N ASN A 170 -27.28 -5.98 15.44
CA ASN A 170 -26.71 -7.31 15.42
C ASN A 170 -25.39 -7.22 16.16
N LEU A 171 -25.43 -6.82 17.44
CA LEU A 171 -24.32 -7.07 18.32
C LEU A 171 -24.12 -8.60 18.29
N PRO A 172 -22.89 -9.07 18.07
CA PRO A 172 -22.62 -10.49 18.07
C PRO A 172 -23.17 -11.08 19.37
N VAL A 173 -24.03 -12.08 19.26
CA VAL A 173 -24.63 -12.79 20.40
C VAL A 173 -23.52 -13.12 21.37
N ASP A 174 -23.56 -12.54 22.57
CA ASP A 174 -22.50 -12.73 23.55
C ASP A 174 -22.51 -14.18 24.02
N LYS A 175 -21.51 -14.93 23.56
CA LYS A 175 -21.35 -16.35 23.85
C LYS A 175 -20.86 -16.62 25.28
N HIS A 176 -20.46 -15.60 26.05
CA HIS A 176 -19.87 -15.78 27.38
C HIS A 176 -20.41 -14.79 28.42
N PRO A 177 -21.70 -14.83 28.76
CA PRO A 177 -22.29 -13.97 29.79
C PRO A 177 -21.66 -14.17 31.18
N GLU A 178 -21.14 -15.38 31.43
CA GLU A 178 -20.40 -15.78 32.64
C GLU A 178 -19.16 -14.90 32.93
N LYS A 179 -18.49 -14.36 31.91
CA LYS A 179 -17.32 -13.49 32.08
C LYS A 179 -17.69 -12.07 32.49
N ARG A 180 -18.87 -11.59 32.10
CA ARG A 180 -19.35 -10.24 32.46
C ARG A 180 -19.88 -10.17 33.88
N LEU A 181 -20.50 -11.25 34.37
CA LEU A 181 -20.99 -11.36 35.76
C LEU A 181 -19.90 -11.15 36.81
N LYS A 182 -18.66 -11.58 36.54
CA LYS A 182 -17.51 -11.39 37.44
C LYS A 182 -17.02 -9.93 37.50
N ALA A 183 -17.25 -9.15 36.43
CA ALA A 183 -16.92 -7.73 36.39
C ALA A 183 -17.99 -6.86 37.08
N SER A 184 -19.27 -7.24 37.00
CA SER A 184 -20.37 -6.53 37.65
C SER A 184 -20.46 -6.76 39.17
N PHE A 185 -19.89 -7.85 39.67
CA PHE A 185 -19.92 -8.18 41.11
C PHE A 185 -18.76 -7.55 41.91
N LYS A 186 -17.93 -6.72 41.28
CA LYS A 186 -16.88 -5.97 41.98
C LYS A 186 -17.38 -4.58 42.35
N VAL A 187 -18.14 -4.55 43.45
CA VAL A 187 -18.27 -3.39 44.36
C VAL A 187 -17.36 -3.69 45.55
#